data_AF-A0A327ZKI3-F1
#
_entry.id   AF-A0A327ZKI3-F1
#
_cell.length_a   1.000
_cell.length_b   1.000
_cell.length_c   1.000
_cell.angle_alpha   90.00
_cell.angle_beta   90.00
_cell.angle_gamma   90.00
#
_symmetry.space_group_name_H-M   'P 1'
#
loop_
_entity.id
_entity.type
_entity.pdbx_description
1 polymer ?
#
loop_
_entity_poly.entity_id
_entity_poly.type
_entity_poly.pdbx_seq_one_letter_code
_entity_poly.pdbx_strand_id
1 'polypeptide(L)'
;MRGELAAGERLPAARELAEVLDVNLHTVLRAYGRLRDEELIELRRGRGAVVRGDADAARLRLAELARQFVREARKQGLGETEMLEIVKGARP
;
A
#
# COMPACT_ATOMS: atom_id res chain seq x y z
N MET A 1 -19.53 -17.42 7.11
CA MET A 1 -18.31 -17.63 6.30
C MET A 1 -17.22 -16.78 6.93
N ARG A 2 -16.08 -17.35 7.36
CA ARG A 2 -14.99 -16.54 7.92
C ARG A 2 -14.30 -15.83 6.76
N GLY A 3 -14.33 -14.50 6.78
CA GLY A 3 -13.81 -13.61 5.73
C GLY A 3 -12.29 -13.52 5.77
N GLU A 4 -11.60 -14.63 5.52
CA GLU A 4 -10.16 -14.66 5.37
C GLU A 4 -9.84 -14.46 3.89
N LEU A 5 -9.41 -13.24 3.53
CA LEU A 5 -8.96 -12.89 2.19
C LEU A 5 -7.44 -12.98 2.13
N ALA A 6 -6.91 -13.63 1.09
CA ALA A 6 -5.47 -13.70 0.89
C ALA A 6 -4.91 -12.43 0.25
N ALA A 7 -3.60 -12.23 0.40
CA ALA A 7 -2.85 -11.23 -0.33
C ALA A 7 -3.11 -11.32 -1.85
N GLY A 8 -3.43 -10.20 -2.48
CA GLY A 8 -3.74 -10.14 -3.91
C GLY A 8 -5.19 -10.50 -4.27
N GLU A 9 -6.01 -10.95 -3.30
CA GLU A 9 -7.42 -11.18 -3.53
C GLU A 9 -8.20 -9.87 -3.59
N ARG A 10 -9.26 -9.89 -4.41
CA ARG A 10 -10.13 -8.74 -4.62
C ARG A 10 -11.21 -8.72 -3.53
N LEU A 11 -11.43 -7.55 -2.93
CA LEU A 11 -12.58 -7.34 -2.07
C LEU A 11 -13.89 -7.30 -2.88
N PRO A 12 -15.02 -7.78 -2.32
CA PRO A 12 -16.33 -7.66 -2.93
C PRO A 12 -16.65 -6.21 -3.29
N ALA A 13 -17.51 -6.00 -4.28
CA ALA A 13 -17.98 -4.66 -4.57
C ALA A 13 -18.70 -4.07 -3.34
N ALA A 14 -18.52 -2.78 -3.07
CA ALA A 14 -19.09 -2.18 -1.86
C ALA A 14 -20.62 -2.33 -1.78
N ARG A 15 -21.32 -2.35 -2.92
CA ARG A 15 -22.77 -2.60 -3.00
C ARG A 15 -23.12 -4.03 -2.62
N GLU A 16 -22.42 -5.01 -3.21
CA GLU A 16 -22.59 -6.43 -2.93
C GLU A 16 -22.33 -6.73 -1.44
N LEU A 17 -21.27 -6.17 -0.86
CA LEU A 17 -20.96 -6.36 0.55
C LEU A 17 -22.01 -5.69 1.47
N ALA A 18 -22.51 -4.52 1.08
CA ALA A 18 -23.57 -3.83 1.81
C ALA A 18 -24.87 -4.64 1.83
N GLU A 19 -25.23 -5.27 0.70
CA GLU A 19 -26.41 -6.14 0.58
C GLU A 19 -26.26 -7.41 1.43
N VAL A 20 -25.12 -8.09 1.33
CA VAL A 20 -24.86 -9.33 2.08
C VAL A 20 -24.84 -9.11 3.60
N LEU A 21 -24.31 -7.98 4.04
CA LEU A 21 -24.21 -7.63 5.47
C LEU A 21 -25.43 -6.86 6.01
N ASP A 22 -26.39 -6.50 5.14
CA ASP A 22 -27.52 -5.62 5.46
C ASP A 22 -27.09 -4.33 6.18
N VAL A 23 -26.11 -3.62 5.59
CA VAL A 23 -25.58 -2.36 6.13
C VAL A 23 -25.62 -1.26 5.07
N ASN A 24 -25.53 -0.01 5.52
CA ASN A 24 -25.49 1.13 4.61
C ASN A 24 -24.22 1.11 3.71
N LEU A 25 -24.39 1.34 2.40
CA LEU A 25 -23.29 1.43 1.42
C LEU A 25 -22.19 2.42 1.83
N HIS A 26 -22.56 3.58 2.39
CA HIS A 26 -21.58 4.58 2.84
C HIS A 26 -20.74 4.07 4.01
N THR A 27 -21.27 3.18 4.85
CA THR A 27 -20.50 2.51 5.91
C THR A 27 -19.42 1.63 5.29
N VAL A 28 -19.75 0.84 4.28
CA VAL A 28 -18.78 -0.01 3.57
C VAL A 28 -17.73 0.83 2.85
N LEU A 29 -18.15 1.88 2.15
CA LEU A 29 -17.23 2.79 1.46
C LEU A 29 -16.27 3.47 2.43
N ARG A 30 -16.75 3.89 3.61
CA ARG A 30 -15.91 4.46 4.67
C ARG A 30 -14.91 3.42 5.19
N ALA A 31 -15.34 2.17 5.40
CA ALA A 31 -14.46 1.09 5.83
C ALA A 31 -13.37 0.81 4.78
N TYR A 32 -13.72 0.71 3.49
CA TYR A 32 -12.73 0.54 2.41
C TYR A 32 -11.78 1.74 2.31
N GLY A 33 -12.29 2.97 2.48
CA GLY A 33 -11.46 4.17 2.55
C GLY A 33 -10.43 4.07 3.66
N ARG A 34 -10.85 3.68 4.86
CA ARG A 34 -9.95 3.50 6.01
C ARG A 34 -8.91 2.41 5.77
N LEU A 35 -9.31 1.25 5.24
CA LEU A 35 -8.36 0.16 4.91
C LEU A 35 -7.31 0.59 3.86
N ARG A 36 -7.70 1.45 2.92
CA ARG A 36 -6.78 2.02 1.94
C ARG A 36 -5.80 2.98 2.62
N ASP A 37 -6.31 3.83 3.51
CA ASP A 37 -5.50 4.83 4.22
C ASP A 37 -4.52 4.16 5.21
N GLU A 38 -4.90 3.00 5.76
CA GLU A 38 -4.04 2.12 6.56
C GLU A 38 -3.11 1.23 5.71
N GLU A 39 -3.11 1.40 4.38
CA GLU A 39 -2.29 0.63 3.43
C GLU A 39 -2.48 -0.90 3.51
N LEU A 40 -3.68 -1.35 3.88
CA LEU A 40 -4.05 -2.79 3.90
C LEU A 40 -4.63 -3.25 2.56
N ILE A 41 -5.17 -2.31 1.78
CA ILE A 41 -5.72 -2.56 0.45
C ILE A 41 -5.20 -1.50 -0.53
N GLU A 42 -5.31 -1.79 -1.81
CA GLU A 42 -5.06 -0.83 -2.88
C GLU A 42 -6.17 -0.83 -3.94
N LEU A 43 -6.38 0.32 -4.56
CA LEU A 43 -7.38 0.49 -5.61
C LEU A 43 -6.71 0.34 -6.98
N ARG A 44 -7.04 -0.73 -7.70
CA ARG A 44 -6.54 -0.97 -9.07
C ARG A 44 -7.63 -0.63 -10.09
N ARG A 45 -7.30 0.19 -11.09
CA ARG A 45 -8.23 0.51 -12.20
C ARG A 45 -8.71 -0.79 -12.86
N GLY A 46 -10.03 -0.95 -13.01
CA GLY A 46 -10.66 -2.14 -13.61
C GLY A 46 -10.70 -3.40 -12.72
N ARG A 47 -9.98 -3.43 -11.58
CA ARG A 47 -9.97 -4.58 -10.66
C ARG A 47 -10.57 -4.29 -9.28
N GLY A 48 -10.87 -3.03 -8.97
CA GLY A 48 -11.46 -2.64 -7.69
C GLY A 48 -10.44 -2.63 -6.55
N ALA A 49 -10.92 -2.86 -5.33
CA ALA A 49 -10.09 -2.94 -4.13
C ALA A 49 -9.44 -4.33 -4.00
N VAL A 50 -8.14 -4.38 -3.73
CA VAL A 50 -7.34 -5.61 -3.63
C VAL A 50 -6.56 -5.61 -2.32
N VAL A 51 -6.52 -6.74 -1.62
CA VAL A 51 -5.73 -6.93 -0.40
C VAL A 51 -4.24 -6.85 -0.73
N ARG A 52 -3.50 -6.00 -0.01
CA ARG A 52 -2.05 -5.90 -0.18
C ARG A 52 -1.36 -7.13 0.39
N GLY A 53 -0.30 -7.58 -0.27
CA GLY A 53 0.52 -8.69 0.21
C GLY A 53 1.74 -8.26 1.02
N ASP A 54 2.41 -9.21 1.64
CA ASP A 54 3.68 -8.97 2.36
C ASP A 54 4.75 -8.31 1.47
N ALA A 55 4.75 -8.62 0.17
CA ALA A 55 5.59 -7.98 -0.82
C ALA A 55 5.27 -6.48 -0.98
N ASP A 56 4.00 -6.09 -0.87
CA ASP A 56 3.59 -4.68 -0.91
C ASP A 56 4.02 -3.95 0.36
N ALA A 57 3.90 -4.59 1.53
CA ALA A 57 4.38 -4.04 2.79
C ALA A 57 5.91 -3.85 2.80
N ALA A 58 6.67 -4.82 2.29
CA ALA A 58 8.11 -4.70 2.14
C ALA A 58 8.49 -3.55 1.19
N ARG A 59 7.77 -3.41 0.08
CA ARG A 59 7.96 -2.32 -0.88
C ARG A 59 7.65 -0.95 -0.27
N LEU A 60 6.59 -0.83 0.52
CA LEU A 60 6.24 0.40 1.25
C LEU A 60 7.33 0.79 2.25
N ARG A 61 7.83 -0.19 3.03
CA ARG A 61 8.96 0.02 3.95
C ARG A 61 10.21 0.49 3.22
N LEU A 62 10.58 -0.17 2.12
CA LEU A 62 11.73 0.24 1.30
C LEU A 62 11.56 1.63 0.70
N ALA A 63 10.34 1.98 0.26
CA ALA A 63 10.05 3.32 -0.25
C ALA A 63 10.20 4.40 0.84
N GLU A 64 9.81 4.12 2.09
CA GLU A 64 10.04 5.06 3.19
C GLU A 64 11.52 5.19 3.53
N LEU A 65 12.26 4.08 3.59
CA LEU A 65 13.72 4.11 3.79
C LEU A 65 14.43 4.89 2.68
N ALA A 66 14.02 4.69 1.42
CA ALA A 66 14.54 5.46 0.30
C ALA A 66 14.24 6.96 0.44
N ARG A 67 13.03 7.34 0.87
CA ARG A 67 12.69 8.74 1.14
C ARG A 67 13.54 9.32 2.27
N GLN A 68 13.77 8.56 3.35
CA GLN A 68 14.64 8.97 4.45
C GLN A 68 16.07 9.19 3.98
N PHE A 69 16.62 8.25 3.21
CA PHE A 69 17.94 8.35 2.61
C PHE A 69 18.07 9.60 1.72
N VAL A 70 17.13 9.83 0.80
CA VAL A 70 17.15 11.01 -0.08
C VAL A 70 17.07 12.31 0.71
N ARG A 71 16.24 12.37 1.75
CA ARG A 71 16.15 13.55 2.63
C ARG A 71 17.49 13.84 3.29
N GLU A 72 18.16 12.83 3.81
CA GLU A 72 19.43 13.01 4.51
C GLU A 72 20.56 13.35 3.54
N ALA A 73 20.65 12.64 2.41
CA ALA A 73 21.66 12.90 1.39
C ALA A 73 21.59 14.34 0.85
N ARG A 74 20.37 14.86 0.63
CA ARG A 74 20.18 16.26 0.20
C ARG A 74 20.64 17.27 1.25
N LYS A 75 20.47 17.00 2.55
CA LYS A 75 21.00 17.89 3.61
C LYS A 75 22.53 17.95 3.58
N GLN A 76 23.17 16.88 3.15
CA GLN A 76 24.62 16.78 2.98
C GLN A 76 25.11 17.38 1.64
N GLY A 77 24.20 17.92 0.81
CA GLY A 77 24.54 18.49 -0.49
C GLY A 77 24.76 17.46 -1.60
N LEU A 78 24.43 16.19 -1.38
CA LEU A 78 24.65 15.14 -2.38
C LEU A 78 23.66 15.26 -3.55
N GLY A 79 24.20 15.12 -4.75
CA GLY A 79 23.45 15.01 -6.00
C GLY A 79 22.94 13.58 -6.26
N GLU A 80 22.10 13.44 -7.27
CA GLU A 80 21.50 12.16 -7.66
C GLU A 80 22.54 11.08 -8.00
N THR A 81 23.59 11.46 -8.74
CA THR A 81 24.66 10.54 -9.12
C THR A 81 25.39 9.97 -7.90
N GLU A 82 25.72 10.81 -6.91
CA GLU A 82 26.40 10.38 -5.68
C GLU A 82 25.50 9.47 -4.83
N MET A 83 24.21 9.81 -4.73
CA MET A 83 23.22 8.97 -4.07
C MET A 83 23.13 7.57 -4.72
N LEU A 84 23.15 7.48 -6.05
CA LEU A 84 23.13 6.20 -6.76
C LEU A 84 24.40 5.38 -6.52
N GLU A 85 25.57 6.02 -6.46
CA GLU A 85 26.83 5.32 -6.16
C GLU A 85 26.85 4.75 -4.74
N ILE A 86 26.30 5.47 -3.75
CA ILE A 86 26.15 4.95 -2.38
C ILE A 86 25.25 3.71 -2.38
N VAL A 87 24.11 3.74 -3.06
CA VAL A 87 23.18 2.60 -3.13
C VAL A 87 23.83 1.40 -3.83
N LYS A 88 24.59 1.61 -4.91
CA LYS A 88 25.34 0.53 -5.58
C LYS A 88 26.46 -0.05 -4.71
N GLY A 89 27.08 0.78 -3.88
CA GLY A 89 28.14 0.39 -2.96
C GLY A 89 27.66 -0.31 -1.69
N ALA A 90 26.38 -0.19 -1.35
CA ALA A 90 25.79 -0.84 -0.18
C ALA A 90 25.69 -2.37 -0.40
N ARG A 91 26.67 -3.11 0.12
CA ARG A 91 26.58 -4.57 0.27
C ARG A 91 26.05 -4.93 1.67
N PRO A 92 25.25 -6.00 1.80
CA PRO A 92 24.85 -6.54 3.10
C PRO A 92 26.04 -7.11 3.88
#